data_AF-A0A6N0I4J6-F1
#
_entry.id   AF-A0A6N0I4J6-F1
#
_cell.length_a   1.000
_cell.length_b   1.000
_cell.length_c   1.000
_cell.angle_alpha   90.00
_cell.angle_beta   90.00
_cell.angle_gamma   90.00
#
_symmetry.space_group_name_H-M   'P 1'
#
loop_
_entity.id
_entity.type
_entity.pdbx_description
1 polymer ?
#
loop_
_entity_poly.entity_id
_entity_poly.type
_entity_poly.pdbx_seq_one_letter_code
_entity_poly.pdbx_strand_id
1 'polypeptide(L)' 'MINNIQPTVVKKSEARQAIDDLAKLKKATIDLTQEATEEEKEAAKSKVDQALTEAKTHINEAENDDGVDEAKQKG' A
#
# COMPACT_ATOMS: atom_id res chain seq x y z
N MET A 1 -8.34 21.78 -22.41
CA MET A 1 -8.03 21.50 -21.00
C MET A 1 -7.54 20.07 -20.96
N ILE A 2 -6.23 19.85 -20.91
CA ILE A 2 -5.69 18.49 -20.81
C ILE A 2 -5.84 18.11 -19.35
N ASN A 3 -6.78 17.21 -19.07
CA ASN A 3 -6.95 16.57 -17.78
C ASN A 3 -5.67 15.78 -17.50
N ASN A 4 -4.66 16.46 -16.93
CA ASN A 4 -3.45 15.88 -16.39
C ASN A 4 -3.81 15.25 -15.02
N ILE A 5 -4.78 14.33 -15.04
CA ILE A 5 -5.02 13.38 -13.95
C ILE A 5 -3.74 12.54 -13.92
N GLN A 6 -2.84 12.93 -13.02
CA GLN A 6 -1.49 12.41 -12.92
C GLN A 6 -1.56 10.88 -12.81
N PRO A 7 -1.07 10.11 -13.80
CA PRO A 7 -1.07 8.65 -13.78
C PRO A 7 -0.47 8.08 -12.49
N THR A 8 0.47 8.83 -11.91
CA THR A 8 1.13 8.58 -10.62
C THR A 8 0.14 8.50 -9.45
N VAL A 9 -0.82 9.42 -9.35
CA VAL A 9 -1.76 9.48 -8.23
C VAL A 9 -2.76 8.31 -8.29
N VAL A 10 -3.20 7.94 -9.50
CA VAL A 10 -4.06 6.77 -9.73
C VAL A 10 -3.32 5.49 -9.37
N LYS A 11 -2.09 5.30 -9.87
CA LYS A 11 -1.25 4.14 -9.54
C LYS A 11 -0.96 4.01 -8.04
N LYS A 12 -0.66 5.13 -7.36
CA LYS A 12 -0.49 5.16 -5.90
C LYS A 12 -1.77 4.75 -5.17
N SER A 13 -2.93 5.19 -5.66
CA SER A 13 -4.23 4.82 -5.06
C SER A 13 -4.54 3.33 -5.23
N GLU A 14 -4.30 2.78 -6.42
CA GLU A 14 -4.47 1.34 -6.69
C GLU A 14 -3.49 0.50 -5.85
N ALA A 15 -2.23 0.93 -5.74
CA ALA A 15 -1.24 0.26 -4.91
C ALA A 15 -1.65 0.26 -3.42
N ARG A 16 -2.15 1.39 -2.90
CA ARG A 16 -2.67 1.47 -1.53
C ARG A 16 -3.87 0.54 -1.31
N GLN A 17 -4.79 0.48 -2.27
CA GLN A 17 -5.95 -0.41 -2.20
C GLN A 17 -5.52 -1.89 -2.19
N ALA A 18 -4.58 -2.26 -3.07
CA ALA A 18 -4.07 -3.63 -3.15
C ALA A 18 -3.40 -4.08 -1.84
N ILE A 19 -2.60 -3.23 -1.21
CA ILE A 19 -1.97 -3.57 0.09
C ILE A 19 -2.99 -3.61 1.23
N ASP A 20 -4.05 -2.79 1.20
CA ASP A 20 -5.14 -2.85 2.17
C ASP A 20 -5.90 -4.17 2.08
N ASP A 21 -6.21 -4.62 0.87
CA ASP A 21 -6.91 -5.89 0.65
C ASP A 21 -6.03 -7.09 1.01
N LEU A 22 -4.73 -7.03 0.71
CA LEU A 22 -3.77 -8.04 1.16
C LEU A 22 -3.67 -8.10 2.69
N ALA A 23 -3.64 -6.96 3.36
CA ALA A 23 -3.60 -6.89 4.83
C ALA A 23 -4.87 -7.50 5.45
N LYS A 24 -6.06 -7.18 4.91
CA LYS A 24 -7.32 -7.80 5.34
C LYS A 24 -7.30 -9.31 5.17
N LEU A 25 -6.84 -9.82 4.02
CA LEU A 25 -6.75 -11.26 3.77
C LEU A 25 -5.80 -11.96 4.75
N LYS A 26 -4.63 -11.35 5.02
CA LYS A 26 -3.68 -11.87 6.01
C LYS A 26 -4.26 -11.89 7.41
N LYS A 27 -4.95 -10.82 7.84
CA LYS A 27 -5.62 -10.77 9.15
C LYS A 27 -6.73 -11.82 9.26
N ALA A 28 -7.55 -11.99 8.24
CA ALA A 28 -8.58 -13.03 8.21
C ALA A 28 -7.96 -14.45 8.31
N THR A 29 -6.82 -14.68 7.65
CA THR A 29 -6.09 -15.95 7.77
C THR A 29 -5.56 -16.17 9.19
N ILE A 30 -5.04 -15.12 9.83
CA ILE A 30 -4.60 -15.16 11.23
C ILE A 30 -5.79 -15.48 12.16
N ASP A 31 -6.95 -14.85 11.94
CA ASP A 31 -8.16 -15.11 12.73
C ASP A 31 -8.61 -16.57 12.65
N LEU A 32 -8.55 -17.15 11.45
CA LEU A 32 -8.90 -18.55 11.18
C LEU A 32 -7.86 -19.55 11.69
N THR A 33 -6.72 -19.09 12.22
CA THR A 33 -5.69 -19.98 12.77
C THR A 33 -6.17 -20.51 14.12
N GLN A 34 -6.87 -21.64 14.13
CA GLN A 34 -7.48 -22.22 15.34
C GLN A 34 -6.45 -22.72 16.37
N GLU A 35 -5.20 -22.94 15.95
CA GLU A 35 -4.12 -23.42 16.84
C GLU A 35 -3.40 -22.29 17.59
N ALA A 36 -3.61 -21.03 17.22
CA ALA A 36 -2.97 -19.88 17.85
C ALA A 36 -3.83 -19.31 18.99
N THR A 37 -3.20 -18.83 20.06
CA THR A 37 -3.92 -18.10 21.11
C THR A 37 -4.34 -16.71 20.64
N GLU A 38 -5.25 -16.07 21.38
CA GLU A 38 -5.69 -14.71 21.04
C GLU A 38 -4.51 -13.73 21.08
N GLU A 39 -3.60 -13.86 22.04
CA GLU A 39 -2.40 -13.03 22.12
C GLU A 39 -1.48 -13.21 20.92
N GLU A 40 -1.30 -14.43 20.42
CA GLU A 40 -0.48 -14.72 19.24
C GLU A 40 -1.11 -14.13 17.97
N LYS A 41 -2.44 -14.21 17.85
CA LYS A 41 -3.20 -13.62 16.75
C LYS A 41 -3.09 -12.10 16.74
N GLU A 42 -3.29 -11.46 17.89
CA GLU A 42 -3.20 -10.01 18.02
C GLU A 42 -1.78 -9.51 17.73
N ALA A 43 -0.75 -10.21 18.22
CA ALA A 43 0.64 -9.90 17.87
C ALA A 43 0.91 -10.02 16.37
N ALA A 44 0.36 -11.05 15.71
CA ALA A 44 0.51 -11.24 14.27
C ALA A 44 -0.24 -10.16 13.47
N LYS A 45 -1.47 -9.78 13.87
CA LYS A 45 -2.24 -8.70 13.24
C LYS A 45 -1.53 -7.36 13.39
N SER A 46 -0.94 -7.08 14.55
CA SER A 46 -0.16 -5.86 14.79
C SER A 46 1.05 -5.77 13.84
N LYS A 47 1.75 -6.88 13.60
CA LYS A 47 2.83 -6.93 12.59
C LYS A 47 2.32 -6.66 11.17
N VAL A 48 1.14 -7.17 10.82
CA VAL A 48 0.50 -6.88 9.53
C VAL A 48 0.18 -5.38 9.41
N ASP A 49 -0.30 -4.74 10.47
CA ASP A 49 -0.58 -3.30 10.48
C ASP A 49 0.68 -2.43 10.38
N GLN A 50 1.75 -2.83 11.06
CA GLN A 50 3.05 -2.16 10.92
C GLN A 50 3.55 -2.23 9.48
N ALA A 51 3.58 -3.44 8.89
CA ALA A 51 3.99 -3.62 7.50
C ALA A 51 3.09 -2.87 6.50
N LEU A 52 1.77 -2.82 6.76
CA LEU A 52 0.82 -2.04 5.96
C LEU A 52 1.14 -0.54 6.03
N THR A 53 1.44 -0.03 7.23
CA THR A 53 1.77 1.38 7.44
C THR A 53 3.07 1.74 6.73
N GLU A 54 4.12 0.92 6.87
CA GLU A 54 5.38 1.10 6.15
C GLU A 54 5.20 1.07 4.63
N ALA A 55 4.43 0.10 4.11
CA ALA A 55 4.14 0.02 2.68
C ALA A 55 3.37 1.24 2.17
N LYS A 56 2.39 1.75 2.94
CA LYS A 56 1.67 3.00 2.61
C LYS A 56 2.59 4.20 2.62
N THR A 57 3.50 4.29 3.60
CA THR A 57 4.51 5.34 3.68
C THR A 57 5.40 5.30 2.45
N HIS A 58 5.96 4.14 2.08
CA HIS A 58 6.77 4.01 0.87
C HIS A 58 6.01 4.34 -0.43
N ILE A 59 4.73 3.98 -0.55
CA ILE A 59 3.91 4.36 -1.72
C ILE A 59 3.68 5.88 -1.78
N ASN A 60 3.56 6.54 -0.64
CA ASN A 60 3.38 7.99 -0.56
C ASN A 60 4.71 8.72 -0.80
N GLU A 61 5.80 8.24 -0.21
CA GLU A 61 7.18 8.72 -0.32
C GLU A 61 7.82 8.44 -1.67
N ALA A 62 7.28 7.50 -2.46
CA ALA A 62 7.67 7.34 -3.86
C ALA A 62 7.37 8.66 -4.58
N GLU A 63 8.32 9.60 -4.53
CA GLU A 63 8.27 10.87 -5.22
C GLU A 63 7.99 10.58 -6.69
N ASN A 64 7.10 11.37 -7.23
CA ASN A 64 6.39 11.11 -8.46
C ASN A 64 7.38 10.84 -9.59
N ASP A 65 7.19 9.80 -10.41
CA ASP A 65 7.55 9.83 -11.84
C ASP A 65 8.80 10.70 -12.15
N ASP A 66 9.94 10.46 -11.48
CA ASP A 66 11.11 11.37 -11.46
C ASP A 66 11.79 11.55 -12.85
N GLY A 67 11.16 11.07 -13.91
CA GLY A 67 11.52 11.35 -15.30
C GLY A 67 10.37 11.86 -16.19
N VAL A 68 9.14 12.03 -15.70
CA VAL A 68 8.01 12.44 -16.57
C VAL A 68 7.99 13.95 -16.79
N ASP A 69 8.39 14.76 -15.81
CA ASP A 69 8.49 16.21 -16.00
C ASP A 69 9.79 16.65 -16.71
N GLU A 70 10.88 15.88 -16.62
CA GLU A 70 12.05 16.11 -17.50
C GLU A 70 11.73 15.80 -18.97
N ALA A 71 10.81 14.86 -19.23
CA ALA A 71 10.34 14.55 -20.58
C ALA A 71 9.44 15.65 -21.20
N LYS A 72 8.89 16.57 -20.40
CA LYS A 72 8.07 17.69 -20.90
C LYS A 72 8.85 18.94 -21.26
N GLN A 73 10.09 19.10 -20.78
CA GLN A 73 10.94 20.26 -21.11
C GLN A 73 11.90 20.05 -22.29
N LYS A 74 12.00 18.81 -22.80
CA LYS A 74 12.78 18.48 -24.01
C LYS A 74 11.90 18.24 -25.26
N GLY A 75 10.63 18.62 -25.20
CA GLY A 75 9.72 18.68 -26.35
C GLY A 75 9.55 20.11 -26.85
#